data_AF-W1XWF0-F1
#
_entry.id   AF-W1XWF0-F1
#
_cell.length_a   1.000
_cell.length_b   1.000
_cell.length_c   1.000
_cell.angle_alpha   90.00
_cell.angle_beta   90.00
_cell.angle_gamma   90.00
#
_symmetry.space_group_name_H-M   'P 1'
#
loop_
_entity.id
_entity.type
_entity.pdbx_description
1 polymer ?
#
loop_
_entity_poly.entity_id
_entity_poly.type
_entity_poly.pdbx_seq_one_letter_code
_entity_poly.pdbx_strand_id
1 'polypeptide(L)'
;YILTDVEKDSPFGYHLKVREELRKAVDSGRVEKFHYALFRNLSEKTATFLGYSRWEEVLLGLEVAGDEITPENIELYSQRIDLFTHNRQSDLEFRELQEREKNTLIELFNSFEKKYKFNQKEENGNG
;
A
#
# COMPACT_ATOMS: atom_id res chain seq x y z
N TYR A 1 5.10 -33.74 5.44
CA TYR A 1 4.29 -33.34 4.28
C TYR A 1 4.75 -31.94 3.91
N ILE A 2 5.23 -31.73 2.68
CA ILE A 2 5.91 -30.50 2.27
C ILE A 2 4.83 -29.43 2.01
N LEU A 3 4.67 -28.49 2.94
CA LEU A 3 3.81 -27.31 2.84
C LEU A 3 4.59 -26.15 2.21
N THR A 4 4.90 -26.18 0.91
CA THR A 4 5.70 -25.10 0.30
C THR A 4 5.06 -24.35 -0.84
N ASP A 5 3.90 -24.79 -1.38
CA ASP A 5 3.30 -24.09 -2.52
C ASP A 5 1.81 -23.76 -2.40
N VAL A 6 1.06 -24.32 -1.43
CA VAL A 6 -0.38 -24.02 -1.30
C VAL A 6 -0.63 -22.71 -0.55
N GLU A 7 0.25 -22.28 0.35
CA GLU A 7 0.09 -20.98 1.03
C GLU A 7 0.32 -19.79 0.08
N LYS A 8 1.16 -19.97 -0.94
CA LYS A 8 1.51 -18.94 -1.93
C LYS A 8 0.33 -18.48 -2.79
N ASP A 9 -0.70 -19.32 -2.95
CA ASP A 9 -1.91 -19.07 -3.72
C ASP A 9 -3.15 -18.85 -2.83
N SER A 10 -2.98 -18.83 -1.51
CA SER A 10 -4.04 -18.42 -0.61
C SER A 10 -4.25 -16.89 -0.69
N PRO A 11 -5.47 -16.38 -0.50
CA PRO A 11 -5.72 -14.94 -0.43
C PRO A 11 -4.81 -14.23 0.58
N PHE A 12 -4.49 -14.90 1.69
CA PHE A 12 -3.56 -14.39 2.71
C PHE A 12 -2.12 -14.29 2.21
N GLY A 13 -1.60 -15.34 1.55
CA GLY A 13 -0.27 -15.34 0.95
C GLY A 13 -0.10 -14.28 -0.13
N TYR A 14 -1.16 -13.97 -0.89
CA TYR A 14 -1.15 -12.85 -1.84
C TYR A 14 -0.97 -11.50 -1.13
N HIS A 15 -1.69 -11.25 -0.03
CA HIS A 15 -1.56 -9.98 0.72
C HIS A 15 -0.18 -9.80 1.34
N LEU A 16 0.41 -10.87 1.86
CA LEU A 16 1.79 -10.84 2.37
C LEU A 16 2.78 -10.48 1.25
N LYS A 17 2.66 -11.08 0.07
CA LYS A 17 3.49 -10.73 -1.10
C LYS A 17 3.32 -9.27 -1.51
N VAL A 18 2.08 -8.77 -1.59
CA VAL A 18 1.81 -7.36 -1.93
C VAL A 18 2.50 -6.42 -0.94
N ARG A 19 2.40 -6.71 0.36
CA ARG A 19 3.08 -5.94 1.42
C ARG A 19 4.60 -6.03 1.28
N GLU A 20 5.15 -7.22 1.05
CA GLU A 20 6.59 -7.44 0.88
C GLU A 20 7.15 -6.65 -0.30
N GLU A 21 6.46 -6.67 -1.44
CA GLU A 21 6.86 -5.91 -2.63
C GLU A 21 6.82 -4.39 -2.38
N LEU A 22 5.79 -3.89 -1.70
CA LEU A 22 5.71 -2.48 -1.28
C LEU A 22 6.86 -2.11 -0.33
N ARG A 23 7.13 -2.94 0.68
CA ARG A 23 8.20 -2.73 1.65
C ARG A 23 9.58 -2.69 0.97
N LYS A 24 9.87 -3.61 0.05
CA LYS A 24 11.11 -3.60 -0.76
C LYS A 24 11.26 -2.31 -1.58
N ALA A 25 10.18 -1.84 -2.21
CA ALA A 25 10.20 -0.62 -2.99
C ALA A 25 10.45 0.62 -2.11
N VAL A 26 9.81 0.68 -0.94
CA VAL A 26 9.99 1.75 0.05
C VAL A 26 11.40 1.76 0.60
N ASP A 27 11.92 0.62 1.06
CA ASP A 27 13.24 0.53 1.68
C ASP A 27 14.37 0.85 0.69
N SER A 28 14.17 0.55 -0.60
CA SER A 28 15.15 0.85 -1.65
C SER A 28 14.93 2.19 -2.34
N GLY A 29 13.86 2.94 -2.02
CA GLY A 29 13.46 4.16 -2.71
C GLY A 29 13.02 3.97 -4.17
N ARG A 30 12.93 2.72 -4.65
CA ARG A 30 12.59 2.38 -6.05
C ARG A 30 11.08 2.26 -6.23
N VAL A 31 10.38 3.35 -5.96
CA VAL A 31 8.93 3.44 -6.14
C VAL A 31 8.58 3.75 -7.60
N GLU A 32 7.90 2.81 -8.23
CA GLU A 32 7.29 2.91 -9.55
C GLU A 32 5.76 3.03 -9.49
N LYS A 33 5.14 3.48 -10.60
CA LYS A 33 3.68 3.71 -10.71
C LYS A 33 2.84 2.52 -10.24
N PHE A 34 3.24 1.29 -10.60
CA PHE A 34 2.45 0.11 -10.28
C PHE A 34 2.34 -0.14 -8.76
N HIS A 35 3.26 0.38 -7.95
CA HIS A 35 3.18 0.28 -6.50
C HIS A 35 1.96 1.04 -5.92
N TYR A 36 1.46 2.08 -6.59
CA TYR A 36 0.20 2.71 -6.19
C TYR A 36 -0.97 1.74 -6.32
N ALA A 37 -1.00 0.92 -7.39
CA ALA A 37 -2.02 -0.11 -7.55
C ALA A 37 -1.91 -1.20 -6.47
N LEU A 38 -0.68 -1.58 -6.09
CA LEU A 38 -0.44 -2.51 -4.98
C LEU A 38 -0.95 -1.94 -3.64
N PHE A 39 -0.64 -0.68 -3.35
CA PHE A 39 -1.10 -0.02 -2.12
C PHE A 39 -2.62 0.15 -2.10
N ARG A 40 -3.24 0.47 -3.25
CA ARG A 40 -4.69 0.53 -3.41
C ARG A 40 -5.35 -0.81 -3.08
N ASN A 41 -4.85 -1.90 -3.65
CA ASN A 41 -5.34 -3.26 -3.38
C ASN A 41 -5.20 -3.63 -1.89
N LEU A 42 -4.05 -3.30 -1.28
CA LEU A 42 -3.83 -3.55 0.14
C LEU A 42 -4.82 -2.76 1.02
N SER A 43 -5.09 -1.51 0.65
CA SER A 43 -6.04 -0.63 1.36
C SER A 43 -7.47 -1.16 1.24
N GLU A 44 -7.93 -1.58 0.06
CA GLU A 44 -9.26 -2.18 -0.12
C GLU A 44 -9.47 -3.42 0.74
N LYS A 45 -8.44 -4.26 0.85
CA LYS A 45 -8.50 -5.49 1.62
C LYS A 45 -8.49 -5.20 3.12
N THR A 46 -7.71 -4.21 3.54
CA THR A 46 -7.72 -3.70 4.91
C THR A 46 -9.09 -3.13 5.28
N ALA A 47 -9.69 -2.31 4.40
CA ALA A 47 -11.04 -1.77 4.58
C ALA A 47 -12.09 -2.88 4.72
N THR A 48 -12.02 -3.89 3.83
CA THR A 48 -12.90 -5.07 3.87
C THR A 48 -12.77 -5.81 5.20
N PHE A 49 -11.54 -6.03 5.67
CA PHE A 49 -11.27 -6.72 6.94
C PHE A 49 -11.77 -5.94 8.16
N LEU A 50 -11.66 -4.61 8.14
CA LEU A 50 -12.08 -3.73 9.23
C LEU A 50 -13.57 -3.33 9.17
N GLY A 51 -14.28 -3.69 8.09
CA GLY A 51 -15.69 -3.37 7.90
C GLY A 51 -15.95 -1.91 7.49
N TYR A 52 -14.98 -1.25 6.86
CA TYR A 52 -15.18 0.10 6.31
C TYR A 52 -16.02 0.05 5.03
N SER A 53 -16.83 1.08 4.82
CA SER A 53 -17.71 1.17 3.65
C SER A 53 -16.95 1.60 2.40
N ARG A 54 -15.87 2.35 2.58
CA ARG A 54 -14.97 2.76 1.51
C ARG A 54 -13.52 2.51 1.88
N TRP A 55 -12.70 2.26 0.87
CA TRP A 55 -11.28 1.96 1.06
C TRP A 55 -10.49 3.17 1.56
N GLU A 56 -10.90 4.40 1.20
CA GLU A 56 -10.21 5.63 1.54
C GLU A 56 -10.19 5.83 3.06
N GLU A 57 -11.17 5.28 3.80
CA GLU A 57 -11.25 5.35 5.25
C GLU A 57 -9.99 4.75 5.92
N VAL A 58 -9.26 3.88 5.23
CA VAL A 58 -7.95 3.37 5.67
C VAL A 58 -6.90 4.47 5.78
N LEU A 59 -7.01 5.50 4.94
CA LEU A 59 -6.06 6.61 4.86
C LEU A 59 -6.21 7.60 6.02
N LEU A 60 -7.36 7.69 6.67
CA LEU A 60 -7.59 8.64 7.78
C LEU A 60 -6.57 8.41 8.90
N GLY A 61 -5.93 9.44 9.42
CA GLY A 61 -4.93 9.29 10.48
C GLY A 61 -3.56 8.82 10.00
N LEU A 62 -3.35 8.63 8.69
CA LEU A 62 -2.00 8.46 8.16
C LEU A 62 -1.27 9.80 8.13
N GLU A 63 0.04 9.77 8.34
CA GLU A 63 0.94 10.93 8.36
C GLU A 63 1.67 11.00 7.01
N VAL A 64 1.52 12.12 6.29
CA VAL A 64 2.20 12.40 5.00
C VAL A 64 2.65 13.86 4.99
N ALA A 65 3.89 14.10 4.57
CA ALA A 65 4.54 15.41 4.57
C ALA A 65 4.53 16.15 5.93
N GLY A 66 4.43 15.40 7.04
CA GLY A 66 4.34 15.95 8.40
C GLY A 66 2.93 16.27 8.88
N ASP A 67 1.91 16.07 8.04
CA ASP A 67 0.51 16.33 8.35
C ASP A 67 -0.31 15.03 8.40
N GLU A 68 -1.36 15.02 9.22
CA GLU A 68 -2.31 13.91 9.28
C GLU A 68 -3.36 14.00 8.15
N ILE A 69 -3.73 12.87 7.57
CA ILE A 69 -4.86 12.76 6.66
C ILE A 69 -6.16 12.83 7.46
N THR A 70 -6.96 13.85 7.23
CA THR A 70 -8.24 14.10 7.88
C THR A 70 -9.40 13.95 6.88
N PRO A 71 -10.67 13.92 7.34
CA PRO A 71 -11.81 13.91 6.42
C PRO A 71 -11.84 15.10 5.44
N GLU A 72 -11.18 16.21 5.76
CA GLU A 72 -11.13 17.41 4.91
C GLU A 72 -10.18 17.26 3.72
N ASN A 73 -9.14 16.42 3.85
CA ASN A 73 -8.09 16.28 2.83
C ASN A 73 -7.97 14.86 2.23
N ILE A 74 -8.72 13.88 2.73
CA ILE A 74 -8.68 12.47 2.29
C ILE A 74 -8.90 12.30 0.78
N GLU A 75 -9.72 13.16 0.18
CA GLU A 75 -10.02 13.15 -1.25
C GLU A 75 -8.77 13.45 -2.09
N LEU A 76 -7.87 14.32 -1.60
CA LEU A 76 -6.62 14.67 -2.30
C LEU A 76 -5.67 13.47 -2.42
N TYR A 77 -5.66 12.60 -1.41
CA TYR A 77 -4.81 11.42 -1.38
C TYR A 77 -5.43 10.26 -2.16
N SER A 78 -6.73 10.03 -2.01
CA SER A 78 -7.43 8.98 -2.74
C SER A 78 -7.44 9.21 -4.25
N GLN A 79 -7.74 10.43 -4.71
CA GLN A 79 -7.64 10.79 -6.14
C GLN A 79 -6.23 10.60 -6.70
N ARG A 80 -5.20 10.93 -5.91
CA ARG A 80 -3.80 10.72 -6.31
C ARG A 80 -3.50 9.24 -6.48
N ILE A 81 -3.93 8.39 -5.55
CA ILE A 81 -3.75 6.93 -5.66
C ILE A 81 -4.52 6.38 -6.87
N ASP A 82 -5.76 6.81 -7.07
CA ASP A 82 -6.59 6.38 -8.20
C ASP A 82 -5.99 6.78 -9.55
N LEU A 83 -5.41 7.98 -9.65
CA LEU A 83 -4.70 8.48 -10.84
C LEU A 83 -3.57 7.54 -11.26
N PHE A 84 -2.80 7.02 -10.31
CA PHE A 84 -1.69 6.10 -10.59
C PHE A 84 -2.10 4.62 -10.67
N THR A 85 -3.33 4.28 -10.26
CA THR A 85 -3.87 2.91 -10.34
C THR A 85 -4.51 2.61 -11.71
N HIS A 86 -5.23 3.56 -12.30
CA HIS A 86 -6.03 3.34 -13.51
C HIS A 86 -5.27 3.55 -14.83
N ASN A 87 -4.02 4.00 -14.80
CA ASN A 87 -3.30 4.44 -15.99
C ASN A 87 -2.59 3.29 -16.74
N ARG A 88 -3.32 2.19 -16.99
CA ARG A 88 -2.82 1.01 -17.72
C ARG A 88 -2.70 1.21 -19.24
N GLN A 89 -3.16 2.33 -19.80
CA GLN A 89 -3.45 2.39 -21.24
C GLN A 89 -3.42 3.78 -21.91
N SER A 90 -2.62 4.73 -21.38
CA SER A 90 -2.38 6.00 -22.07
C SER A 90 -0.90 6.08 -22.44
N ASP A 91 -0.58 6.50 -23.67
CA ASP A 91 0.75 6.70 -24.30
C ASP A 91 1.79 7.54 -23.51
N LEU A 92 1.54 7.82 -22.23
CA LEU A 92 2.46 8.38 -21.22
C LEU A 92 3.22 7.28 -20.45
N GLU A 93 3.31 6.07 -21.00
CA GLU A 93 3.91 4.87 -20.39
C GLU A 93 5.38 5.04 -19.95
N PHE A 94 6.05 6.12 -20.37
CA PHE A 94 7.46 6.39 -20.04
C PHE A 94 7.72 7.51 -19.02
N ARG A 95 6.69 8.19 -18.49
CA ARG A 95 6.95 9.19 -17.44
C ARG A 95 7.16 8.51 -16.11
N GLU A 96 8.42 8.42 -15.67
CA GLU A 96 8.81 8.07 -14.32
C GLU A 96 8.00 8.88 -13.29
N LEU A 97 7.70 8.28 -12.13
CA LEU A 97 7.13 9.05 -11.03
C LEU A 97 8.10 10.17 -10.65
N GLN A 98 7.56 11.38 -10.48
CA GLN A 98 8.35 12.46 -9.89
C GLN A 98 8.71 12.10 -8.45
N GLU A 99 9.86 12.58 -7.97
CA GLU A 99 10.34 12.32 -6.60
C GLU A 99 9.29 12.63 -5.52
N ARG A 100 8.49 13.69 -5.72
CA ARG A 100 7.39 14.04 -4.81
C ARG A 100 6.36 12.91 -4.68
N GLU A 101 6.01 12.28 -5.79
CA GLU A 101 5.02 11.20 -5.81
C GLU A 101 5.63 9.92 -5.23
N LYS A 102 6.91 9.64 -5.50
CA LYS A 102 7.63 8.54 -4.82
C LYS A 102 7.61 8.71 -3.29
N ASN A 103 7.96 9.89 -2.80
CA ASN A 103 7.96 10.20 -1.36
C ASN A 103 6.56 10.11 -0.75
N THR A 104 5.54 10.55 -1.50
CA THR A 104 4.14 10.44 -1.05
C THR A 104 3.76 8.97 -0.79
N LEU A 105 4.08 8.05 -1.69
CA LEU A 105 3.76 6.64 -1.48
C LEU A 105 4.59 6.01 -0.35
N ILE A 106 5.87 6.40 -0.22
CA ILE A 106 6.75 5.97 0.87
C ILE A 106 6.15 6.33 2.23
N GLU A 107 5.75 7.59 2.41
CA GLU A 107 5.18 8.08 3.65
C GLU A 107 3.82 7.45 3.95
N LEU A 108 2.95 7.34 2.93
CA LEU A 108 1.68 6.63 3.04
C LEU A 108 1.86 5.20 3.54
N PHE A 109 2.78 4.43 2.94
CA PHE A 109 2.98 3.03 3.30
C PHE A 109 3.62 2.88 4.68
N ASN A 110 4.62 3.71 5.01
CA ASN A 110 5.24 3.69 6.34
C ASN A 110 4.24 4.05 7.45
N SER A 111 3.42 5.07 7.23
CA SER A 111 2.37 5.45 8.17
C SER A 111 1.30 4.36 8.29
N PHE A 112 0.93 3.73 7.17
CA PHE A 112 0.00 2.60 7.15
C PHE A 112 0.49 1.44 8.02
N GLU A 113 1.75 1.00 7.85
CA GLU A 113 2.29 -0.10 8.66
C GLU A 113 2.40 0.27 10.15
N LYS A 114 2.73 1.53 10.46
CA LYS A 114 2.73 2.06 11.84
C LYS A 114 1.33 2.02 12.45
N LYS A 115 0.31 2.55 11.76
CA LYS A 115 -1.06 2.66 12.25
C LYS A 115 -1.70 1.28 12.47
N TYR A 116 -1.56 0.39 11.50
CA TYR A 116 -2.17 -0.94 11.54
C TYR A 116 -1.31 -2.00 12.22
N LYS A 117 -0.18 -1.57 12.82
CA LYS A 117 0.71 -2.41 13.65
C LYS A 117 1.13 -3.70 12.97
N PHE A 118 1.49 -3.63 11.69
CA PHE A 118 2.12 -4.75 11.02
C PHE A 118 3.53 -4.93 11.62
N ASN A 119 3.63 -5.70 12.69
CA ASN A 119 4.90 -5.95 13.37
C ASN A 119 5.70 -6.99 12.58
N GLN A 120 6.94 -6.66 12.18
CA GLN A 120 7.90 -7.61 11.61
C GLN A 120 8.32 -8.75 12.57
N LYS A 121 7.77 -8.80 13.79
CA LYS A 121 8.14 -9.77 14.84
C LYS A 121 7.23 -11.00 14.94
N GLU A 122 6.16 -11.10 14.16
CA GLU A 122 5.27 -12.28 14.20
C GLU A 122 5.62 -13.37 13.18
N GLU A 123 6.74 -13.25 12.45
CA GLU A 123 7.17 -14.25 11.46
C GLU A 123 8.35 -15.14 11.92
N ASN A 124 8.88 -14.94 13.15
CA ASN A 124 9.94 -15.78 13.73
C ASN A 124 9.53 -16.39 15.09
N GLY A 125 8.32 -16.92 15.17
CA GLY A 125 7.80 -17.47 16.42
C GLY A 125 6.73 -18.53 16.21
N ASN A 126 7.12 -19.67 15.64
CA ASN A 126 6.53 -20.97 15.99
C ASN A 126 7.64 -22.01 15.83
N GLY A 127 8.28 -22.32 16.97
CA GLY A 127 8.98 -23.59 17.18
C GLY A 127 8.00 -24.71 17.48
#